data_AF-A0A1B7ZF76-F1
#
_entry.id   AF-A0A1B7ZF76-F1
#
_cell.length_a   1.000
_cell.length_b   1.000
_cell.length_c   1.000
_cell.angle_alpha   90.00
_cell.angle_beta   90.00
_cell.angle_gamma   90.00
#
_symmetry.space_group_name_H-M   'P 1'
#
loop_
_entity.id
_entity.type
_entity.pdbx_description
1 polymer ?
#
loop_
_entity_poly.entity_id
_entity_poly.type
_entity_poly.pdbx_seq_one_letter_code
_entity_poly.pdbx_strand_id
1 'polypeptide(L)'
;MIQYILECIAFQLLFLVIYDFFLKKETFFQWNRVYLLGTFVLSLILPWVKIEAFKQQVPQTFVQYPEYLWGLQNVKVVVPVEETSSWDLTWQEGIFYGGMLVAMLLFGLKIRQLYLLRKSGEKVVYPLFTQIVIANSCIAFSFFKSIFIGDHVLKMKHDTIIEHELVHIKQGHTYDLLFFELMRIVGWFNPLVYVYQNRISEVHEFIADSHVSKAHKTEHYEQLLSQVFQTEHISFINQFFTQSLIKKRIVMLQKSKSKKVWQLKYLLLVPMVLGMLLYSSCELDKTSSDSQESLKSDELLITEVKADIEENNIDLDFLETSGLAEKYNNPSETLTKHEFFLYELVQGEIFELVSKGYTKEHPEEEPLNIAFMLPSSERYDSFIRGKETFKLIDKKLKTSVASYGKVIAYYDNTLEFYPSDYKEFVVANTKELDAGEIKKFNELLASLENEPDYLTSIILHDDTNSFLIGTNNKDLIGSKESYGVQFVTEKVYGELNSVDVAFAVVDETPIFPGCEDAADKRTCFNDKIQLHISKNFNYPQAAQDANIEGRVSTMFIISSEGTIENIKMRGPDKLLEDEVERIIKRLPKMTPGKHKGKAVNVPFSIPINFKLQ
;
A
#
# COMPACT_ATOMS: atom_id res chain seq x y z
N MET A 1 -8.23 7.99 9.28
CA MET A 1 -9.10 8.66 10.28
C MET A 1 -10.24 9.46 9.66
N ILE A 2 -9.99 10.35 8.70
CA ILE A 2 -11.03 11.19 8.08
C ILE A 2 -12.11 10.35 7.37
N GLN A 3 -11.71 9.33 6.60
CA GLN A 3 -12.64 8.42 5.92
C GLN A 3 -13.62 7.77 6.91
N TYR A 4 -13.12 7.24 8.02
CA TYR A 4 -13.95 6.67 9.09
C TYR A 4 -14.98 7.67 9.63
N ILE A 5 -14.57 8.93 9.86
CA ILE A 5 -15.46 9.99 10.33
C ILE A 5 -16.56 10.27 9.30
N LEU A 6 -16.21 10.34 8.01
CA LEU A 6 -17.16 10.57 6.92
C LEU A 6 -18.17 9.42 6.78
N GLU A 7 -17.70 8.18 6.86
CA GLU A 7 -18.56 6.97 6.84
C GLU A 7 -19.52 6.95 8.02
N CYS A 8 -19.04 7.26 9.23
CA CYS A 8 -19.88 7.38 10.42
C CYS A 8 -20.98 8.45 10.24
N ILE A 9 -20.62 9.64 9.73
CA ILE A 9 -21.58 10.72 9.48
C ILE A 9 -22.59 10.31 8.40
N ALA A 10 -22.16 9.66 7.33
CA ALA A 10 -23.03 9.18 6.26
C ALA A 10 -24.04 8.14 6.77
N PHE A 11 -23.59 7.17 7.57
CA PHE A 11 -24.47 6.16 8.17
C PHE A 11 -25.47 6.78 9.16
N GLN A 12 -25.01 7.69 10.03
CA GLN A 12 -25.87 8.43 10.96
C GLN A 12 -26.96 9.23 10.22
N LEU A 13 -26.59 9.90 9.13
CA LEU A 13 -27.53 10.67 8.32
C LEU A 13 -28.58 9.74 7.71
N LEU A 14 -28.17 8.61 7.13
CA LEU A 14 -29.08 7.68 6.49
C LEU A 14 -30.08 7.06 7.50
N PHE A 15 -29.62 6.68 8.69
CA PHE A 15 -30.50 6.19 9.77
C PHE A 15 -31.49 7.27 10.24
N LEU A 16 -31.05 8.53 10.37
CA LEU A 16 -31.93 9.65 10.75
C LEU A 16 -33.00 9.93 9.69
N VAL A 17 -32.64 9.88 8.41
CA VAL A 17 -33.60 10.09 7.31
C VAL A 17 -34.70 9.01 7.38
N ILE A 18 -34.33 7.74 7.57
CA ILE A 18 -35.32 6.67 7.71
C ILE A 18 -36.22 6.91 8.92
N TYR A 19 -35.64 7.30 10.05
CA TYR A 19 -36.41 7.63 11.24
C TYR A 19 -37.42 8.74 10.96
N ASP A 20 -36.98 9.88 10.42
CA ASP A 20 -37.83 11.06 10.23
C ASP A 20 -38.96 10.81 9.20
N PHE A 21 -38.70 10.03 8.14
CA PHE A 21 -39.72 9.73 7.12
C PHE A 21 -40.70 8.61 7.52
N PHE A 22 -40.19 7.51 8.10
CA PHE A 22 -40.98 6.28 8.28
C PHE A 22 -41.42 6.04 9.73
N LEU A 23 -40.53 6.27 10.71
CA LEU A 23 -40.71 5.80 12.10
C LEU A 23 -41.22 6.89 13.05
N LYS A 24 -40.85 8.15 12.82
CA LYS A 24 -41.24 9.30 13.66
C LYS A 24 -42.75 9.46 13.79
N LYS A 25 -43.49 9.07 12.75
CA LYS A 25 -44.95 9.15 12.71
C LYS A 25 -45.63 8.02 13.49
N GLU A 26 -44.91 6.98 13.88
CA GLU A 26 -45.49 5.82 14.57
C GLU A 26 -45.60 6.05 16.08
N THR A 27 -46.65 5.48 16.70
CA THR A 27 -46.89 5.60 18.15
C THR A 27 -46.14 4.54 18.97
N PHE A 28 -45.16 3.86 18.38
CA PHE A 28 -44.33 2.85 19.04
C PHE A 28 -43.10 3.51 19.69
N PHE A 29 -43.33 4.35 20.70
CA PHE A 29 -42.29 5.22 21.27
C PHE A 29 -41.08 4.46 21.83
N GLN A 30 -41.30 3.31 22.48
CA GLN A 30 -40.20 2.50 23.01
C GLN A 30 -39.31 1.91 21.90
N TRP A 31 -39.89 1.47 20.79
CA TRP A 31 -39.13 0.98 19.64
C TRP A 31 -38.40 2.12 18.93
N ASN A 32 -39.00 3.30 18.86
CA ASN A 32 -38.33 4.50 18.37
C ASN A 32 -37.12 4.90 19.24
N ARG A 33 -37.23 4.77 20.56
CA ARG A 33 -36.12 4.98 21.51
C ARG A 33 -34.97 4.00 21.25
N VAL A 34 -35.29 2.71 21.18
CA VAL A 34 -34.29 1.65 20.92
C VAL A 34 -33.66 1.81 19.53
N TYR A 35 -34.44 2.16 18.51
CA TYR A 35 -33.93 2.42 17.16
C TYR A 35 -32.91 3.56 17.16
N LEU A 36 -33.24 4.72 17.76
CA LEU A 36 -32.35 5.88 17.75
C LEU A 36 -31.04 5.62 18.50
N LEU A 37 -31.09 4.95 19.65
CA LEU A 37 -29.88 4.58 20.40
C LEU A 37 -29.08 3.50 19.67
N GLY A 38 -29.76 2.45 19.20
CA GLY A 38 -29.12 1.31 18.54
C GLY A 38 -28.47 1.69 17.21
N THR A 39 -29.16 2.47 16.37
CA THR A 39 -28.60 2.92 15.08
C THR A 39 -27.43 3.87 15.24
N PHE A 40 -27.43 4.73 16.27
CA PHE A 40 -26.29 5.58 16.57
C PHE A 40 -25.05 4.75 16.93
N VAL A 41 -25.18 3.79 17.86
CA VAL A 41 -24.07 2.89 18.23
C VAL A 41 -23.65 2.04 17.02
N LEU A 42 -24.61 1.51 16.27
CA LEU A 42 -24.34 0.70 15.08
C LEU A 42 -23.56 1.49 14.02
N SER A 43 -23.86 2.78 13.82
CA SER A 43 -23.12 3.62 12.89
C SER A 43 -21.62 3.78 13.22
N LEU A 44 -21.25 3.65 14.50
CA LEU A 44 -19.86 3.72 14.95
C LEU A 44 -19.12 2.38 14.77
N ILE A 45 -19.86 1.27 14.89
CA ILE A 45 -19.33 -0.09 14.81
C ILE A 45 -19.23 -0.56 13.35
N LEU A 46 -20.21 -0.22 12.51
CA LEU A 46 -20.32 -0.74 11.13
C LEU A 46 -19.06 -0.56 10.28
N PRO A 47 -18.37 0.60 10.28
CA PRO A 47 -17.14 0.77 9.51
C PRO A 47 -16.00 -0.21 9.91
N TRP A 48 -16.07 -0.83 11.10
CA TRP A 48 -15.08 -1.80 11.56
C TRP A 48 -15.44 -3.24 11.19
N VAL A 49 -16.65 -3.49 10.70
CA VAL A 49 -17.14 -4.83 10.36
C VAL A 49 -16.81 -5.12 8.89
N LYS A 50 -15.59 -5.56 8.61
CA LYS A 50 -15.18 -6.06 7.29
C LYS A 50 -15.57 -7.54 7.18
N ILE A 51 -16.48 -7.88 6.28
CA ILE A 51 -16.91 -9.26 6.05
C ILE A 51 -16.22 -9.80 4.79
N GLU A 52 -15.26 -10.71 4.99
CA GLU A 52 -14.48 -11.32 3.89
C GLU A 52 -15.35 -12.11 2.89
N ALA A 53 -16.52 -12.59 3.32
CA ALA A 53 -17.45 -13.37 2.48
C ALA A 53 -18.06 -12.59 1.31
N PHE A 54 -17.98 -11.25 1.30
CA PHE A 54 -18.50 -10.39 0.22
C PHE A 54 -17.41 -9.86 -0.72
N LYS A 55 -16.15 -10.31 -0.58
CA LYS A 55 -15.08 -10.10 -1.57
C LYS A 55 -15.35 -10.97 -2.80
N GLN A 56 -16.40 -10.67 -3.54
CA GLN A 56 -16.67 -11.31 -4.81
C GLN A 56 -15.80 -10.64 -5.87
N GLN A 57 -15.01 -11.43 -6.60
CA GLN A 57 -14.21 -11.02 -7.75
C GLN A 57 -15.15 -10.42 -8.82
N VAL A 58 -15.33 -9.10 -8.79
CA VAL A 58 -15.96 -8.38 -9.89
C VAL A 58 -14.84 -8.03 -10.88
N PRO A 59 -14.89 -8.49 -12.14
CA PRO A 59 -13.88 -8.15 -13.12
C PRO A 59 -13.94 -6.63 -13.37
N GLN A 60 -12.89 -5.92 -12.97
CA GLN A 60 -12.83 -4.48 -13.15
C GLN A 60 -12.44 -4.17 -14.59
N THR A 61 -13.42 -3.78 -15.39
CA THR A 61 -13.18 -2.97 -16.58
C THR A 61 -12.67 -1.61 -16.13
N PHE A 62 -11.42 -1.32 -16.50
CA PHE A 62 -10.68 -0.10 -16.21
C PHE A 62 -11.43 1.16 -16.65
N VAL A 63 -11.65 2.08 -15.71
CA VAL A 63 -11.70 3.53 -15.95
C VAL A 63 -10.87 4.17 -14.84
N GLN A 64 -9.58 4.39 -15.13
CA GLN A 64 -8.68 5.13 -14.26
C GLN A 64 -8.94 6.63 -14.50
N TYR A 65 -9.35 7.34 -13.45
CA TYR A 65 -9.39 8.80 -13.48
C TYR A 65 -7.97 9.32 -13.23
N PRO A 66 -7.51 10.38 -13.93
CA PRO A 66 -6.16 10.85 -13.78
C PRO A 66 -6.02 11.72 -12.52
N GLU A 67 -4.91 11.52 -11.83
CA GLU A 67 -4.63 11.96 -10.46
C GLU A 67 -4.06 13.39 -10.40
N TYR A 68 -4.55 14.30 -11.23
CA TYR A 68 -3.98 15.66 -11.38
C TYR A 68 -4.36 16.67 -10.28
N LEU A 69 -4.70 16.24 -9.06
CA LEU A 69 -5.07 17.18 -7.98
C LEU A 69 -4.31 17.04 -6.65
N TRP A 70 -3.36 16.10 -6.48
CA TRP A 70 -2.66 15.90 -5.20
C TRP A 70 -1.12 15.76 -5.33
N GLY A 71 -0.51 16.38 -6.34
CA GLY A 71 0.95 16.38 -6.58
C GLY A 71 1.75 17.40 -5.75
N LEU A 72 1.51 17.52 -4.45
CA LEU A 72 2.37 18.32 -3.55
C LEU A 72 2.55 17.64 -2.19
N GLN A 73 3.21 16.48 -2.17
CA GLN A 73 4.15 16.05 -1.11
C GLN A 73 4.55 14.60 -1.36
N ASN A 74 5.71 14.38 -1.99
CA ASN A 74 6.48 13.14 -1.85
C ASN A 74 7.95 13.40 -2.21
N VAL A 75 8.56 14.38 -1.55
CA VAL A 75 10.03 14.39 -1.43
C VAL A 75 10.34 13.59 -0.16
N LYS A 76 10.72 12.32 -0.33
CA LYS A 76 11.34 11.51 0.72
C LYS A 76 12.73 12.10 1.00
N VAL A 77 12.80 13.10 1.87
CA VAL A 77 14.06 13.47 2.51
C VAL A 77 14.40 12.36 3.50
N VAL A 78 15.45 11.60 3.21
CA VAL A 78 16.01 10.63 4.15
C VAL A 78 16.62 11.43 5.31
N VAL A 79 15.87 11.57 6.39
CA VAL A 79 16.38 12.07 7.67
C VAL A 79 16.80 10.85 8.49
N PRO A 80 18.01 10.80 9.07
CA PRO A 80 18.39 9.72 9.96
C PRO A 80 17.48 9.76 11.19
N VAL A 81 16.86 8.63 11.53
CA VAL A 81 15.99 8.51 12.69
C VAL A 81 16.86 8.55 13.95
N GLU A 82 17.00 9.72 14.56
CA GLU A 82 17.26 9.81 15.99
C GLU A 82 15.94 9.58 16.72
N GLU A 83 15.90 8.55 17.58
CA GLU A 83 14.79 8.32 18.52
C GLU A 83 14.71 9.50 19.50
N THR A 84 13.96 10.53 19.12
CA THR A 84 13.44 11.52 20.06
C THR A 84 11.95 11.29 20.20
N SER A 85 11.54 10.98 21.42
CA SER A 85 10.14 10.98 21.83
C SER A 85 9.64 12.41 21.92
N SER A 86 9.55 13.10 20.77
CA SER A 86 8.88 14.40 20.64
C SER A 86 7.39 14.17 20.41
N TRP A 87 6.56 14.83 21.21
CA TRP A 87 5.13 14.93 20.96
C TRP A 87 4.88 15.80 19.71
N ASP A 88 5.14 15.26 18.52
CA ASP A 88 4.79 15.91 17.26
C ASP A 88 3.29 15.80 17.02
N LEU A 89 2.54 16.60 17.78
CA LEU A 89 1.11 16.76 17.60
C LEU A 89 0.89 17.57 16.33
N THR A 90 0.32 16.93 15.30
CA THR A 90 -0.07 17.65 14.09
C THR A 90 -1.11 18.73 14.41
N TRP A 91 -1.12 19.85 13.67
CA TRP A 91 -2.10 20.93 13.92
C TRP A 91 -3.56 20.46 13.81
N GLN A 92 -3.81 19.43 12.98
CA GLN A 92 -5.12 18.80 12.80
C GLN A 92 -5.57 18.05 14.06
N GLU A 93 -4.68 17.27 14.66
CA GLU A 93 -4.92 16.62 15.95
C GLU A 93 -5.06 17.65 17.06
N GLY A 94 -4.29 18.74 17.02
CA GLY A 94 -4.42 19.88 17.92
C GLY A 94 -5.82 20.50 17.92
N ILE A 95 -6.42 20.73 16.75
CA ILE A 95 -7.79 21.25 16.64
C ILE A 95 -8.80 20.22 17.19
N PHE A 96 -8.63 18.94 16.87
CA PHE A 96 -9.53 17.88 17.31
C PHE A 96 -9.55 17.78 18.84
N TYR A 97 -8.38 17.66 19.47
CA TYR A 97 -8.25 17.58 20.92
C TYR A 97 -8.62 18.89 21.62
N GLY A 98 -8.30 20.04 21.01
CA GLY A 98 -8.71 21.36 21.50
C GLY A 98 -10.24 21.50 21.60
N GLY A 99 -10.95 21.10 20.54
CA GLY A 99 -12.42 21.08 20.56
C GLY A 99 -13.00 20.11 21.58
N MET A 100 -12.39 18.92 21.73
CA MET A 100 -12.77 17.95 22.75
C MET A 100 -12.61 18.51 24.18
N LEU A 101 -11.52 19.24 24.45
CA LEU A 101 -11.28 19.88 25.73
C LEU A 101 -12.32 20.96 26.04
N VAL A 102 -12.65 21.82 25.08
CA VAL A 102 -13.70 22.84 25.24
C VAL A 102 -15.05 22.19 25.52
N ALA A 103 -15.44 21.16 24.75
CA ALA A 103 -16.69 20.43 24.96
C ALA A 103 -16.74 19.75 26.33
N MET A 104 -15.63 19.17 26.78
CA MET A 104 -15.49 18.56 28.11
C MET A 104 -15.63 19.60 29.23
N LEU A 105 -15.05 20.79 29.06
CA LEU A 105 -15.17 21.89 30.03
C LEU A 105 -16.61 22.39 30.12
N LEU A 106 -17.29 22.59 28.98
CA LEU A 106 -18.70 22.98 28.95
C LEU A 106 -19.60 21.94 29.62
N PHE A 107 -19.34 20.65 29.40
CA PHE A 107 -20.03 19.56 30.08
C PHE A 107 -19.82 19.62 31.60
N GLY A 108 -18.58 19.82 32.05
CA GLY A 108 -18.26 19.98 33.47
C GLY A 108 -18.98 21.17 34.11
N LEU A 109 -19.09 22.30 33.41
CA LEU A 109 -19.84 23.48 33.88
C LEU A 109 -21.34 23.18 34.07
N LYS A 110 -21.96 22.42 33.16
CA LYS A 110 -23.37 21.99 33.30
C LYS A 110 -23.58 21.09 34.51
N ILE A 111 -22.70 20.09 34.71
CA ILE A 111 -22.76 19.21 35.89
C ILE A 111 -22.58 20.01 37.19
N ARG A 112 -21.66 20.98 37.20
CA ARG A 112 -21.46 21.89 38.34
C ARG A 112 -22.70 22.72 38.63
N GLN A 113 -23.34 23.32 37.61
CA GLN A 113 -24.57 24.09 37.78
C GLN A 113 -25.67 23.24 38.41
N LEU A 114 -25.85 22.01 37.93
CA LEU A 114 -26.83 21.09 38.49
C LEU A 114 -26.50 20.70 39.94
N TYR A 115 -25.22 20.46 40.25
CA TYR A 115 -24.78 20.19 41.61
C TYR A 115 -25.08 21.37 42.55
N LEU A 116 -24.84 22.61 42.09
CA LEU A 116 -25.15 23.81 42.84
C LEU A 116 -26.66 23.96 43.08
N LEU A 117 -27.49 23.74 42.05
CA LEU A 117 -28.95 23.74 42.17
C LEU A 117 -29.44 22.71 43.19
N ARG A 118 -28.84 21.52 43.20
CA ARG A 118 -29.15 20.47 44.18
C ARG A 118 -28.70 20.82 45.60
N LYS A 119 -27.67 21.65 45.76
CA LYS A 119 -27.19 22.11 47.07
C LYS A 119 -28.03 23.28 47.60
N SER A 120 -28.52 24.17 46.74
CA SER A 120 -29.30 25.35 47.12
C SER A 120 -30.79 25.09 47.33
N GLY A 121 -31.35 24.04 46.70
CA GLY A 121 -32.78 23.73 46.84
C GLY A 121 -33.12 22.99 48.13
N GLU A 122 -34.35 23.21 48.63
CA GLU A 122 -34.91 22.50 49.78
C GLU A 122 -35.27 21.06 49.39
N LYS A 123 -34.86 20.07 50.21
CA LYS A 123 -34.94 18.65 49.87
C LYS A 123 -36.05 17.96 50.64
N VAL A 124 -36.99 17.37 49.92
CA VAL A 124 -38.02 16.47 50.45
C VAL A 124 -37.78 15.07 49.91
N VAL A 125 -37.56 14.10 50.80
CA VAL A 125 -37.20 12.72 50.42
C VAL A 125 -38.45 11.85 50.38
N TYR A 126 -38.71 11.23 49.23
CA TYR A 126 -39.73 10.20 49.05
C TYR A 126 -39.06 8.82 48.83
N PRO A 127 -39.79 7.70 48.98
CA PRO A 127 -39.23 6.36 48.80
C PRO A 127 -38.66 6.09 47.40
N LEU A 128 -39.21 6.74 46.37
CA LEU A 128 -38.88 6.51 44.96
C LEU A 128 -38.02 7.63 44.34
N PHE A 129 -38.05 8.84 44.90
CA PHE A 129 -37.34 10.01 44.36
C PHE A 129 -37.09 11.06 45.43
N THR A 130 -36.18 12.01 45.17
CA THR A 130 -35.95 13.19 46.01
C THR A 130 -36.51 14.42 45.31
N GLN A 131 -37.48 15.09 45.92
CA GLN A 131 -37.98 16.36 45.42
C GLN A 131 -37.07 17.49 45.90
N ILE A 132 -36.72 18.39 44.99
CA ILE A 132 -35.89 19.56 45.25
C ILE A 132 -36.71 20.78 44.84
N VAL A 133 -37.07 21.62 45.80
CA VAL A 133 -37.86 22.83 45.54
C VAL A 133 -36.92 24.00 45.23
N ILE A 134 -37.18 24.67 44.11
CA ILE A 134 -36.44 25.85 43.65
C ILE A 134 -37.32 27.10 43.85
N ALA A 135 -36.79 28.10 44.55
CA ALA A 135 -37.48 29.37 44.76
C ALA A 135 -37.55 30.22 43.46
N ASN A 136 -38.66 30.95 43.27
CA ASN A 136 -38.98 31.81 42.12
C ASN A 136 -38.80 31.13 40.76
N SER A 137 -39.37 29.94 40.57
CA SER A 137 -39.26 29.17 39.32
C SER A 137 -40.59 28.62 38.85
N CYS A 138 -40.80 28.63 37.53
CA CYS A 138 -41.92 27.96 36.84
C CYS A 138 -41.48 26.66 36.14
N ILE A 139 -40.29 26.15 36.44
CA ILE A 139 -39.69 24.99 35.76
C ILE A 139 -39.94 23.72 36.57
N ALA A 140 -40.33 22.63 35.89
CA ALA A 140 -40.31 21.28 36.42
C ALA A 140 -39.45 20.40 35.51
N PHE A 141 -38.50 19.66 36.09
CA PHE A 141 -37.70 18.67 35.37
C PHE A 141 -37.15 17.60 36.30
N SER A 142 -36.87 16.43 35.76
CA SER A 142 -36.28 15.30 36.47
C SER A 142 -34.85 15.02 36.01
N PHE A 143 -34.00 14.65 36.97
CA PHE A 143 -32.61 14.27 36.71
C PHE A 143 -32.18 13.15 37.67
N PHE A 144 -31.78 11.99 37.13
CA PHE A 144 -31.54 10.75 37.87
C PHE A 144 -32.74 10.34 38.74
N LYS A 145 -32.61 10.46 40.06
CA LYS A 145 -33.66 10.14 41.04
C LYS A 145 -34.20 11.40 41.72
N SER A 146 -33.94 12.57 41.16
CA SER A 146 -34.34 13.85 41.70
C SER A 146 -35.35 14.54 40.79
N ILE A 147 -36.41 15.08 41.37
CA ILE A 147 -37.39 15.93 40.67
C ILE A 147 -37.20 17.35 41.17
N PHE A 148 -36.86 18.26 40.26
CA PHE A 148 -36.74 19.69 40.54
C PHE A 148 -38.07 20.36 40.19
N ILE A 149 -38.68 21.02 41.17
CA ILE A 149 -39.97 21.71 40.98
C ILE A 149 -39.85 23.14 41.50
N GLY A 150 -40.28 24.09 40.68
CA GLY A 150 -40.41 25.49 41.08
C GLY A 150 -41.59 25.73 42.02
N ASP A 151 -41.42 26.66 42.96
CA ASP A 151 -42.43 27.10 43.92
C ASP A 151 -43.75 27.61 43.30
N HIS A 152 -43.72 28.19 42.09
CA HIS A 152 -44.93 28.61 41.37
C HIS A 152 -45.72 27.44 40.80
N VAL A 153 -45.04 26.36 40.38
CA VAL A 153 -45.68 25.12 39.88
C VAL A 153 -46.34 24.35 41.03
N LEU A 154 -45.74 24.42 42.23
CA LEU A 154 -46.29 23.83 43.45
C LEU A 154 -47.64 24.42 43.88
N LYS A 155 -47.97 25.66 43.46
CA LYS A 155 -49.24 26.32 43.76
C LYS A 155 -50.38 25.92 42.80
N MET A 156 -50.06 25.30 41.67
CA MET A 156 -51.01 24.76 40.70
C MET A 156 -51.25 23.27 40.98
N LYS A 157 -52.37 22.68 40.52
CA LYS A 157 -52.59 21.21 40.58
C LYS A 157 -51.40 20.48 39.93
N HIS A 158 -50.51 19.90 40.76
CA HIS A 158 -49.19 19.42 40.34
C HIS A 158 -49.08 17.89 40.17
N ASP A 159 -50.13 17.14 40.51
CA ASP A 159 -50.07 15.66 40.54
C ASP A 159 -49.76 15.07 39.16
N THR A 160 -50.37 15.61 38.11
CA THR A 160 -50.12 15.22 36.72
C THR A 160 -48.67 15.50 36.28
N ILE A 161 -48.07 16.61 36.78
CA ILE A 161 -46.68 16.99 36.48
C ILE A 161 -45.71 16.04 37.20
N ILE A 162 -45.98 15.71 38.47
CA ILE A 162 -45.17 14.75 39.23
C ILE A 162 -45.24 13.37 38.58
N GLU A 163 -46.42 12.93 38.16
CA GLU A 163 -46.58 11.66 37.43
C GLU A 163 -45.78 11.64 36.12
N HIS A 164 -45.80 12.74 35.36
CA HIS A 164 -45.00 12.91 34.13
C HIS A 164 -43.49 12.77 34.44
N GLU A 165 -42.98 13.55 35.39
CA GLU A 165 -41.56 13.55 35.78
C GLU A 165 -41.11 12.20 36.35
N LEU A 166 -42.00 11.49 37.05
CA LEU A 166 -41.72 10.17 37.60
C LEU A 166 -41.50 9.13 36.48
N VAL A 167 -42.16 9.27 35.32
CA VAL A 167 -41.91 8.39 34.17
C VAL A 167 -40.48 8.54 33.66
N HIS A 168 -39.93 9.76 33.61
CA HIS A 168 -38.53 9.98 33.20
C HIS A 168 -37.53 9.31 34.14
N ILE A 169 -37.80 9.32 35.45
CA ILE A 169 -36.99 8.60 36.44
C ILE A 169 -37.09 7.09 36.24
N LYS A 170 -38.32 6.54 36.16
CA LYS A 170 -38.56 5.10 36.01
C LYS A 170 -37.97 4.52 34.73
N GLN A 171 -38.06 5.26 33.61
CA GLN A 171 -37.53 4.84 32.31
C GLN A 171 -36.04 5.15 32.12
N GLY A 172 -35.42 5.88 33.06
CA GLY A 172 -34.00 6.21 33.03
C GLY A 172 -33.61 7.16 31.91
N HIS A 173 -34.48 8.08 31.50
CA HIS A 173 -34.24 9.00 30.37
C HIS A 173 -32.98 9.87 30.56
N THR A 174 -32.57 10.14 31.80
CA THR A 174 -31.32 10.83 32.11
C THR A 174 -30.08 10.13 31.54
N TYR A 175 -30.03 8.79 31.55
CA TYR A 175 -28.87 8.06 31.05
C TYR A 175 -28.71 8.22 29.53
N ASP A 176 -29.82 8.20 28.78
CA ASP A 176 -29.81 8.41 27.34
C ASP A 176 -29.31 9.82 26.96
N LEU A 177 -29.75 10.85 27.70
CA LEU A 177 -29.30 12.23 27.46
C LEU A 177 -27.83 12.42 27.82
N LEU A 178 -27.36 11.78 28.90
CA LEU A 178 -25.93 11.78 29.27
C LEU A 178 -25.07 11.05 28.24
N PHE A 179 -25.57 9.94 27.67
CA PHE A 179 -24.89 9.24 26.58
C PHE A 179 -24.66 10.18 25.40
N PHE A 180 -25.68 10.92 24.95
CA PHE A 180 -25.49 11.88 23.85
C PHE A 180 -24.64 13.10 24.21
N GLU A 181 -24.67 13.59 25.46
CA GLU A 181 -23.73 14.63 25.90
C GLU A 181 -22.27 14.13 25.87
N LEU A 182 -22.02 12.87 26.25
CA LEU A 182 -20.69 12.26 26.10
C LEU A 182 -20.29 12.15 24.62
N MET A 183 -21.22 11.70 23.77
CA MET A 183 -20.97 11.61 22.33
C MET A 183 -20.75 12.98 21.68
N ARG A 184 -21.30 14.08 22.24
CA ARG A 184 -21.02 15.46 21.81
C ARG A 184 -19.63 15.94 22.19
N ILE A 185 -18.99 15.34 23.19
CA ILE A 185 -17.58 15.63 23.50
C ILE A 185 -16.69 15.04 22.41
N VAL A 186 -16.92 13.77 22.06
CA VAL A 186 -16.16 13.06 21.01
C VAL A 186 -16.46 13.64 19.62
N GLY A 187 -17.74 13.80 19.30
CA GLY A 187 -18.24 14.31 18.02
C GLY A 187 -18.61 15.78 18.07
N TRP A 188 -17.82 16.63 18.72
CA TRP A 188 -18.17 18.06 18.93
C TRP A 188 -18.44 18.80 17.61
N PHE A 189 -17.75 18.43 16.53
CA PHE A 189 -17.88 18.95 15.17
C PHE A 189 -19.05 18.32 14.39
N ASN A 190 -19.60 17.20 14.86
CA ASN A 190 -20.63 16.46 14.14
C ASN A 190 -22.04 16.95 14.55
N PRO A 191 -22.76 17.67 13.66
CA PRO A 191 -24.09 18.21 13.97
C PRO A 191 -25.16 17.13 14.18
N LEU A 192 -24.95 15.92 13.64
CA LEU A 192 -25.94 14.84 13.72
C LEU A 192 -26.11 14.32 15.16
N VAL A 193 -25.06 14.36 15.98
CA VAL A 193 -25.17 13.98 17.41
C VAL A 193 -26.19 14.85 18.13
N TYR A 194 -26.22 16.16 17.82
CA TYR A 194 -27.18 17.11 18.37
C TYR A 194 -28.61 16.84 17.85
N VAL A 195 -28.74 16.44 16.58
CA VAL A 195 -30.03 16.05 16.01
C VAL A 195 -30.57 14.78 16.68
N TYR A 196 -29.73 13.76 16.87
CA TYR A 196 -30.10 12.54 17.61
C TYR A 196 -30.54 12.84 19.05
N GLN A 197 -29.78 13.69 19.77
CA GLN A 197 -30.15 14.12 21.12
C GLN A 197 -31.52 14.82 21.16
N ASN A 198 -31.80 15.67 20.16
CA ASN A 198 -33.11 16.31 20.06
C ASN A 198 -34.24 15.31 19.75
N ARG A 199 -33.99 14.30 18.89
CA ARG A 199 -34.99 13.27 18.56
C ARG A 199 -35.26 12.34 19.74
N ILE A 200 -34.24 11.94 20.50
CA ILE A 200 -34.45 11.10 21.68
C ILE A 200 -35.23 11.87 22.76
N SER A 201 -34.95 13.15 22.94
CA SER A 201 -35.69 14.02 23.85
C SER A 201 -37.16 14.17 23.43
N GLU A 202 -37.45 14.35 22.14
CA GLU A 202 -38.83 14.32 21.61
C GLU A 202 -39.54 12.99 21.97
N VAL A 203 -38.87 11.86 21.79
CA VAL A 203 -39.43 10.54 22.10
C VAL A 203 -39.66 10.35 23.61
N HIS A 204 -38.76 10.84 24.47
CA HIS A 204 -38.93 10.79 25.92
C HIS A 204 -40.20 11.52 26.37
N GLU A 205 -40.44 12.72 25.85
CA GLU A 205 -41.67 13.46 26.12
C GLU A 205 -42.90 12.69 25.65
N PHE A 206 -42.88 12.08 24.46
CA PHE A 206 -44.00 11.27 23.98
C PHE A 206 -44.25 10.03 24.84
N ILE A 207 -43.20 9.40 25.38
CA ILE A 207 -43.34 8.26 26.30
C ILE A 207 -44.04 8.73 27.58
N ALA A 208 -43.56 9.81 28.18
CA ALA A 208 -44.13 10.37 29.41
C ALA A 208 -45.60 10.78 29.20
N ASP A 209 -45.88 11.55 28.14
CA ASP A 209 -47.22 11.96 27.72
C ASP A 209 -48.16 10.74 27.51
N SER A 210 -47.67 9.67 26.89
CA SER A 210 -48.47 8.46 26.64
C SER A 210 -48.79 7.64 27.89
N HIS A 211 -48.00 7.80 28.96
CA HIS A 211 -48.22 7.14 30.25
C HIS A 211 -49.23 7.92 31.09
N VAL A 212 -49.10 9.24 31.16
CA VAL A 212 -49.99 10.13 31.93
C VAL A 212 -51.39 10.19 31.29
N SER A 213 -51.47 10.26 29.96
CA SER A 213 -52.75 10.31 29.23
C SER A 213 -53.65 9.07 29.40
N LYS A 214 -53.13 7.95 29.93
CA LYS A 214 -53.95 6.77 30.27
C LYS A 214 -54.80 7.00 31.51
N ALA A 215 -54.34 7.82 32.45
CA ALA A 215 -55.02 8.11 33.71
C ALA A 215 -55.77 9.44 33.65
N HIS A 216 -55.14 10.51 33.15
CA HIS A 216 -55.64 11.89 33.24
C HIS A 216 -55.57 12.64 31.89
N LYS A 217 -56.29 12.17 30.86
CA LYS A 217 -56.16 12.70 29.48
C LYS A 217 -56.57 14.17 29.33
N THR A 218 -57.70 14.58 29.92
CA THR A 218 -58.26 15.94 29.75
C THR A 218 -57.44 16.98 30.52
N GLU A 219 -57.10 16.69 31.78
CA GLU A 219 -56.30 17.57 32.63
C GLU A 219 -54.90 17.80 32.04
N HIS A 220 -54.23 16.74 31.55
CA HIS A 220 -52.91 16.86 30.91
C HIS A 220 -52.96 17.70 29.61
N TYR A 221 -54.03 17.56 28.83
CA TYR A 221 -54.22 18.32 27.59
C TYR A 221 -54.45 19.82 27.86
N GLU A 222 -55.26 20.15 28.87
CA GLU A 222 -55.49 21.54 29.29
C GLU A 222 -54.21 22.19 29.84
N GLN A 223 -53.40 21.44 30.60
CA GLN A 223 -52.09 21.89 31.07
C GLN A 223 -51.14 22.19 29.91
N LEU A 224 -51.00 21.29 28.93
CA LEU A 224 -50.17 21.51 27.75
C LEU A 224 -50.63 22.72 26.92
N LEU A 225 -51.95 22.90 26.76
CA LEU A 225 -52.50 24.09 26.11
C LEU A 225 -52.16 25.37 26.88
N SER A 226 -52.32 25.37 28.21
CA SER A 226 -51.98 26.53 29.04
C SER A 226 -50.51 26.91 28.90
N GLN A 227 -49.61 25.93 28.79
CA GLN A 227 -48.18 26.16 28.56
C GLN A 227 -47.89 26.80 27.20
N VAL A 228 -48.68 26.49 26.16
CA VAL A 228 -48.56 27.15 24.84
C VAL A 228 -49.03 28.61 24.91
N PHE A 229 -50.13 28.88 25.62
CA PHE A 229 -50.77 30.20 25.66
C PHE A 229 -50.17 31.17 26.70
N GLN A 230 -49.48 30.68 27.75
CA GLN A 230 -48.88 31.50 28.82
C GLN A 230 -47.45 32.00 28.54
N THR A 231 -46.96 31.95 27.30
CA THR A 231 -45.63 32.52 27.00
C THR A 231 -45.69 34.05 26.89
N GLU A 232 -45.60 34.73 28.04
CA GLU A 232 -45.21 36.14 28.04
C GLU A 232 -43.80 36.28 27.43
N HIS A 233 -43.68 37.28 26.56
CA HIS A 233 -42.51 37.57 25.76
C HIS A 233 -41.29 37.92 26.62
N ILE A 234 -40.30 37.04 26.67
CA ILE A 234 -38.93 37.42 26.97
C ILE A 234 -38.06 36.96 25.79
N SER A 235 -37.77 37.92 24.91
CA SER A 235 -36.77 37.83 23.85
C SER A 235 -35.38 37.83 24.49
N PHE A 236 -34.52 36.89 24.07
CA PHE A 236 -33.04 36.86 24.15
C PHE A 236 -32.41 35.48 24.43
N ILE A 237 -33.17 34.37 24.41
CA ILE A 237 -32.60 33.01 24.34
C ILE A 237 -33.42 32.16 23.35
N ASN A 238 -32.72 31.45 22.45
CA ASN A 238 -33.21 30.66 21.31
C ASN A 238 -34.67 30.18 21.38
N GLN A 239 -35.56 30.95 20.77
CA GLN A 239 -37.01 30.73 20.67
C GLN A 239 -37.40 29.64 19.65
N PHE A 240 -36.43 28.97 19.03
CA PHE A 240 -36.65 28.11 17.86
C PHE A 240 -37.12 26.67 18.16
N PHE A 241 -37.05 26.20 19.42
CA PHE A 241 -37.36 24.79 19.74
C PHE A 241 -38.62 24.55 20.59
N THR A 242 -39.01 25.46 21.48
CA THR A 242 -40.09 25.20 22.46
C THR A 242 -41.49 25.16 21.84
N GLN A 243 -41.83 26.10 20.95
CA GLN A 243 -43.15 26.12 20.30
C GLN A 243 -43.38 24.92 19.36
N SER A 244 -42.33 24.47 18.66
CA SER A 244 -42.42 23.33 17.74
C SER A 244 -42.59 21.99 18.48
N LEU A 245 -41.97 21.85 19.66
CA LEU A 245 -42.01 20.62 20.47
C LEU A 245 -43.37 20.45 21.14
N ILE A 246 -43.93 21.50 21.74
CA ILE A 246 -45.24 21.41 22.41
C ILE A 246 -46.34 21.11 21.39
N LYS A 247 -46.29 21.73 20.20
CA LYS A 247 -47.19 21.40 19.08
C LYS A 247 -47.10 19.91 18.69
N LYS A 248 -45.89 19.35 18.57
CA LYS A 248 -45.70 17.92 18.25
C LYS A 248 -46.26 17.00 19.34
N ARG A 249 -46.05 17.33 20.62
CA ARG A 249 -46.60 16.59 21.77
C ARG A 249 -48.12 16.55 21.73
N ILE A 250 -48.76 17.69 21.51
CA ILE A 250 -50.23 17.80 21.37
C ILE A 250 -50.75 16.94 20.20
N VAL A 251 -50.14 17.06 19.02
CA VAL A 251 -50.55 16.28 17.83
C VAL A 251 -50.38 14.78 18.05
N MET A 252 -49.29 14.35 18.72
CA MET A 252 -49.04 12.93 18.99
C MET A 252 -49.96 12.36 20.07
N LEU A 253 -50.35 13.15 21.07
CA LEU A 253 -51.33 12.77 22.10
C LEU A 253 -52.74 12.52 21.53
N GLN A 254 -53.12 13.27 20.49
CA GLN A 254 -54.42 13.13 19.83
C GLN A 254 -54.47 11.99 18.80
N LYS A 255 -53.32 11.43 18.43
CA LYS A 255 -53.23 10.40 17.40
C LYS A 255 -53.74 9.05 17.92
N SER A 256 -54.45 8.30 17.05
CA SER A 256 -54.84 6.93 17.36
C SER A 256 -53.62 5.99 17.39
N LYS A 257 -53.69 4.93 18.21
CA LYS A 257 -52.61 3.95 18.30
C LYS A 257 -52.37 3.27 16.95
N SER A 258 -51.11 3.21 16.54
CA SER A 258 -50.74 2.51 15.31
C SER A 258 -50.97 1.00 15.41
N LYS A 259 -51.35 0.38 14.29
CA LYS A 259 -51.59 -1.07 14.20
C LYS A 259 -50.26 -1.83 14.38
N LYS A 260 -50.27 -2.95 15.11
CA LYS A 260 -49.07 -3.78 15.35
C LYS A 260 -48.33 -4.18 14.07
N VAL A 261 -49.03 -4.38 12.95
CA VAL A 261 -48.43 -4.71 11.64
C VAL A 261 -47.40 -3.65 11.19
N TRP A 262 -47.56 -2.39 11.58
CA TRP A 262 -46.59 -1.33 11.25
C TRP A 262 -45.25 -1.46 11.99
N GLN A 263 -45.13 -2.32 12.99
CA GLN A 263 -43.84 -2.70 13.57
C GLN A 263 -42.94 -3.40 12.54
N LEU A 264 -43.49 -3.96 11.46
CA LEU A 264 -42.69 -4.52 10.37
C LEU A 264 -41.83 -3.45 9.67
N LYS A 265 -42.15 -2.15 9.81
CA LYS A 265 -41.30 -1.06 9.30
C LYS A 265 -39.89 -1.07 9.90
N TYR A 266 -39.72 -1.56 11.13
CA TYR A 266 -38.38 -1.69 11.73
C TYR A 266 -37.52 -2.77 11.03
N LEU A 267 -38.15 -3.71 10.31
CA LEU A 267 -37.44 -4.69 9.46
C LEU A 267 -36.68 -4.01 8.31
N LEU A 268 -37.05 -2.78 7.93
CA LEU A 268 -36.33 -1.98 6.93
C LEU A 268 -34.85 -1.76 7.30
N LEU A 269 -34.51 -1.86 8.59
CA LEU A 269 -33.13 -1.75 9.06
C LEU A 269 -32.26 -2.92 8.56
N VAL A 270 -32.81 -4.11 8.37
CA VAL A 270 -32.05 -5.32 7.98
C VAL A 270 -31.43 -5.19 6.57
N PRO A 271 -32.21 -4.94 5.48
CA PRO A 271 -31.63 -4.79 4.15
C PRO A 271 -30.74 -3.54 4.04
N MET A 272 -31.00 -2.50 4.84
CA MET A 272 -30.19 -1.31 4.90
C MET A 272 -28.80 -1.60 5.49
N VAL A 273 -28.75 -2.25 6.66
CA VAL A 273 -27.48 -2.65 7.28
C VAL A 273 -26.73 -3.62 6.39
N LEU A 274 -27.42 -4.55 5.73
CA LEU A 274 -26.81 -5.42 4.72
C LEU A 274 -26.22 -4.60 3.57
N GLY A 275 -26.94 -3.62 3.03
CA GLY A 275 -26.44 -2.72 1.98
C GLY A 275 -25.23 -1.89 2.43
N MET A 276 -25.21 -1.42 3.69
CA MET A 276 -24.06 -0.72 4.27
C MET A 276 -22.85 -1.64 4.45
N LEU A 277 -23.08 -2.88 4.91
CA LEU A 277 -22.03 -3.88 5.05
C LEU A 277 -21.45 -4.26 3.70
N LEU A 278 -22.30 -4.37 2.66
CA LEU A 278 -21.87 -4.56 1.28
C LEU A 278 -21.04 -3.37 0.80
N TYR A 279 -21.50 -2.12 1.03
CA TYR A 279 -20.71 -0.93 0.66
C TYR A 279 -19.37 -0.86 1.40
N SER A 280 -19.36 -1.10 2.71
CA SER A 280 -18.15 -1.06 3.54
C SER A 280 -17.19 -2.22 3.28
N SER A 281 -17.70 -3.36 2.79
CA SER A 281 -16.89 -4.54 2.46
C SER A 281 -16.47 -4.55 0.98
N CYS A 282 -17.22 -3.87 0.10
CA CYS A 282 -16.81 -3.51 -1.24
C CYS A 282 -15.84 -2.33 -1.18
N GLU A 283 -14.70 -2.55 -0.54
CA GLU A 283 -13.52 -1.76 -0.81
C GLU A 283 -13.10 -2.16 -2.23
N LEU A 284 -13.34 -1.28 -3.21
CA LEU A 284 -12.55 -1.30 -4.43
C LEU A 284 -11.12 -1.11 -3.93
N ASP A 285 -10.35 -2.19 -3.89
CA ASP A 285 -8.90 -2.13 -3.74
C ASP A 285 -8.34 -1.36 -4.94
N LYS A 286 -8.45 -0.03 -4.88
CA LYS A 286 -7.49 0.81 -5.55
C LYS A 286 -6.26 0.75 -4.67
N THR A 287 -5.28 -0.01 -5.15
CA THR A 287 -3.95 -0.23 -4.55
C THR A 287 -3.98 -1.04 -3.26
N SER A 288 -3.67 -2.35 -3.34
CA SER A 288 -2.81 -3.10 -2.40
C SER A 288 -2.90 -4.64 -2.55
N SER A 289 -4.04 -5.21 -2.95
CA SER A 289 -4.22 -6.68 -2.95
C SER A 289 -3.68 -7.36 -4.21
N ASP A 290 -3.89 -6.76 -5.38
CA ASP A 290 -3.32 -7.26 -6.65
C ASP A 290 -1.79 -7.15 -6.65
N SER A 291 -1.23 -6.15 -5.96
CA SER A 291 0.22 -5.98 -5.81
C SER A 291 0.84 -7.13 -5.03
N GLN A 292 0.23 -7.60 -3.93
CA GLN A 292 0.84 -8.66 -3.11
C GLN A 292 0.72 -10.07 -3.69
N GLU A 293 -0.35 -10.37 -4.44
CA GLU A 293 -0.46 -11.65 -5.17
C GLU A 293 0.41 -11.66 -6.43
N SER A 294 0.43 -10.56 -7.21
CA SER A 294 1.35 -10.44 -8.34
C SER A 294 2.82 -10.47 -7.90
N LEU A 295 3.20 -9.73 -6.85
CA LEU A 295 4.56 -9.75 -6.30
C LEU A 295 4.98 -11.15 -5.83
N LYS A 296 4.10 -11.91 -5.16
CA LYS A 296 4.40 -13.30 -4.77
C LYS A 296 4.55 -14.22 -5.97
N SER A 297 3.73 -14.06 -7.01
CA SER A 297 3.83 -14.86 -8.24
C SER A 297 5.06 -14.51 -9.07
N ASP A 298 5.46 -13.24 -9.08
CA ASP A 298 6.63 -12.75 -9.79
C ASP A 298 7.92 -13.15 -9.07
N GLU A 299 7.95 -13.15 -7.73
CA GLU A 299 9.08 -13.61 -6.92
C GLU A 299 9.35 -15.13 -7.14
N LEU A 300 8.29 -15.93 -7.28
CA LEU A 300 8.40 -17.34 -7.65
C LEU A 300 8.95 -17.53 -9.07
N LEU A 301 8.44 -16.79 -10.05
CA LEU A 301 8.93 -16.82 -11.44
C LEU A 301 10.38 -16.36 -11.55
N ILE A 302 10.78 -15.32 -10.82
CA ILE A 302 12.19 -14.86 -10.77
C ILE A 302 13.08 -15.97 -10.20
N THR A 303 12.63 -16.67 -9.16
CA THR A 303 13.41 -17.76 -8.55
C THR A 303 13.54 -18.96 -9.50
N GLU A 304 12.47 -19.32 -10.21
CA GLU A 304 12.47 -20.36 -11.24
C GLU A 304 13.42 -20.01 -12.40
N VAL A 305 13.31 -18.81 -12.95
CA VAL A 305 14.16 -18.35 -14.06
C VAL A 305 15.63 -18.24 -13.63
N LYS A 306 15.92 -17.82 -12.40
CA LYS A 306 17.30 -17.82 -11.88
C LYS A 306 17.86 -19.24 -11.76
N ALA A 307 17.06 -20.20 -11.32
CA ALA A 307 17.46 -21.60 -11.28
C ALA A 307 17.74 -22.13 -12.70
N ASP A 308 16.92 -21.77 -13.69
CA ASP A 308 17.15 -22.13 -15.10
C ASP A 308 18.45 -21.52 -15.66
N ILE A 309 18.77 -20.28 -15.27
CA ILE A 309 20.03 -19.61 -15.64
C ILE A 309 21.23 -20.37 -15.07
N GLU A 310 21.19 -20.72 -13.79
CA GLU A 310 22.26 -21.45 -13.11
C GLU A 310 22.41 -22.89 -13.63
N GLU A 311 21.31 -23.61 -13.87
CA GLU A 311 21.33 -25.00 -14.32
C GLU A 311 21.83 -25.14 -15.76
N ASN A 312 21.43 -24.22 -16.64
CA ASN A 312 21.78 -24.26 -18.06
C ASN A 312 23.00 -23.39 -18.42
N ASN A 313 23.63 -22.75 -17.42
CA ASN A 313 24.75 -21.83 -17.60
C ASN A 313 24.44 -20.76 -18.67
N ILE A 314 23.26 -20.16 -18.57
CA ILE A 314 22.74 -19.19 -19.53
C ILE A 314 23.52 -17.89 -19.37
N ASP A 315 24.23 -17.50 -20.42
CA ASP A 315 25.07 -16.31 -20.47
C ASP A 315 24.67 -15.39 -21.63
N LEU A 316 25.47 -14.35 -21.87
CA LEU A 316 25.26 -13.42 -22.98
C LEU A 316 25.33 -14.14 -24.35
N ASP A 317 26.19 -15.15 -24.49
CA ASP A 317 26.33 -15.95 -25.73
C ASP A 317 25.03 -16.71 -26.01
N PHE A 318 24.34 -17.19 -24.96
CA PHE A 318 23.02 -17.79 -25.10
C PHE A 318 21.97 -16.79 -25.63
N LEU A 319 21.95 -15.54 -25.16
CA LEU A 319 20.96 -14.55 -25.65
C LEU A 319 21.11 -14.25 -27.14
N GLU A 320 22.35 -14.22 -27.64
CA GLU A 320 22.66 -14.00 -29.06
C GLU A 320 22.44 -15.26 -29.91
N THR A 321 22.85 -16.44 -29.42
CA THR A 321 22.76 -17.70 -30.18
C THR A 321 21.37 -18.34 -30.16
N SER A 322 20.55 -18.08 -29.13
CA SER A 322 19.18 -18.59 -29.01
C SER A 322 18.16 -17.86 -29.91
N GLY A 323 18.54 -16.71 -30.48
CA GLY A 323 17.62 -15.82 -31.17
C GLY A 323 16.68 -15.06 -30.22
N LEU A 324 16.83 -15.19 -28.90
CA LEU A 324 15.98 -14.50 -27.92
C LEU A 324 16.17 -12.98 -27.98
N ALA A 325 17.39 -12.50 -28.21
CA ALA A 325 17.65 -11.07 -28.42
C ALA A 325 16.98 -10.54 -29.70
N GLU A 326 16.95 -11.34 -30.77
CA GLU A 326 16.27 -10.99 -32.02
C GLU A 326 14.75 -10.96 -31.81
N LYS A 327 14.20 -11.97 -31.13
CA LYS A 327 12.79 -12.05 -30.74
C LYS A 327 12.36 -10.88 -29.84
N TYR A 328 13.21 -10.49 -28.89
CA TYR A 328 12.94 -9.37 -27.98
C TYR A 328 12.82 -8.06 -28.76
N ASN A 329 13.77 -7.81 -29.66
CA ASN A 329 13.83 -6.60 -30.47
C ASN A 329 12.85 -6.59 -31.66
N ASN A 330 12.37 -7.74 -32.13
CA ASN A 330 11.42 -7.82 -33.23
C ASN A 330 10.00 -7.47 -32.75
N PRO A 331 9.39 -6.37 -33.24
CA PRO A 331 8.04 -5.97 -32.84
C PRO A 331 6.95 -6.93 -33.34
N SER A 332 7.26 -7.75 -34.34
CA SER A 332 6.29 -8.70 -34.93
C SER A 332 6.15 -9.98 -34.11
N GLU A 333 7.15 -10.30 -33.29
CA GLU A 333 7.23 -11.54 -32.51
C GLU A 333 6.82 -11.35 -31.06
N THR A 334 6.06 -12.31 -30.54
CA THR A 334 5.56 -12.32 -29.17
C THR A 334 6.48 -13.15 -28.27
N LEU A 335 6.97 -12.54 -27.19
CA LEU A 335 7.69 -13.27 -26.13
C LEU A 335 6.69 -13.84 -25.15
N THR A 336 7.04 -14.99 -24.59
CA THR A 336 6.37 -15.51 -23.39
C THR A 336 6.85 -14.76 -22.15
N LYS A 337 6.07 -14.82 -21.06
CA LYS A 337 6.43 -14.18 -19.79
C LYS A 337 7.76 -14.71 -19.24
N HIS A 338 8.02 -16.02 -19.35
CA HIS A 338 9.28 -16.63 -18.92
C HIS A 338 10.48 -16.12 -19.75
N GLU A 339 10.35 -16.09 -21.09
CA GLU A 339 11.39 -15.55 -21.98
C GLU A 339 11.71 -14.08 -21.72
N PHE A 340 10.70 -13.27 -21.37
CA PHE A 340 10.90 -11.87 -20.98
C PHE A 340 11.67 -11.75 -19.67
N PHE A 341 11.28 -12.52 -18.64
CA PHE A 341 11.98 -12.53 -17.35
C PHE A 341 13.42 -13.02 -17.49
N LEU A 342 13.66 -14.03 -18.33
CA LEU A 342 15.00 -14.56 -18.64
C LEU A 342 15.88 -13.48 -19.28
N TYR A 343 15.37 -12.81 -20.32
CA TYR A 343 16.13 -11.76 -21.01
C TYR A 343 16.48 -10.60 -20.07
N GLU A 344 15.52 -10.11 -19.30
CA GLU A 344 15.73 -8.99 -18.36
C GLU A 344 16.73 -9.36 -17.25
N LEU A 345 16.60 -10.54 -16.62
CA LEU A 345 17.51 -10.95 -15.55
C LEU A 345 18.96 -11.08 -16.02
N VAL A 346 19.18 -11.70 -17.18
CA VAL A 346 20.52 -11.84 -17.75
C VAL A 346 21.11 -10.46 -18.05
N GLN A 347 20.32 -9.53 -18.64
CA GLN A 347 20.75 -8.14 -18.86
C GLN A 347 21.14 -7.44 -17.55
N GLY A 348 20.35 -7.63 -16.47
CA GLY A 348 20.65 -7.07 -15.16
C GLY A 348 21.98 -7.54 -14.57
N GLU A 349 22.29 -8.84 -14.69
CA GLU A 349 23.57 -9.39 -14.25
C GLU A 349 24.75 -8.77 -15.01
N ILE A 350 24.59 -8.55 -16.32
CA ILE A 350 25.61 -7.89 -17.15
C ILE A 350 25.82 -6.44 -16.71
N PHE A 351 24.74 -5.69 -16.47
CA PHE A 351 24.86 -4.31 -16.00
C PHE A 351 25.54 -4.22 -14.63
N GLU A 352 25.26 -5.16 -13.72
CA GLU A 352 25.94 -5.22 -12.43
C GLU A 352 27.44 -5.50 -12.59
N LEU A 353 27.81 -6.41 -13.50
CA LEU A 353 29.20 -6.71 -13.83
C LEU A 353 29.91 -5.51 -14.47
N VAL A 354 29.26 -4.80 -15.39
CA VAL A 354 29.79 -3.59 -16.02
C VAL A 354 29.98 -2.48 -14.99
N SER A 355 29.02 -2.26 -14.09
CA SER A 355 29.14 -1.27 -13.02
C SER A 355 30.30 -1.59 -12.06
N LYS A 356 30.47 -2.86 -11.69
CA LYS A 356 31.63 -3.32 -10.90
C LYS A 356 32.95 -3.14 -11.63
N GLY A 357 33.00 -3.46 -12.94
CA GLY A 357 34.18 -3.25 -13.77
C GLY A 357 34.57 -1.77 -13.88
N TYR A 358 33.58 -0.91 -14.11
CA TYR A 358 33.77 0.55 -14.18
C TYR A 358 34.35 1.11 -12.87
N THR A 359 33.76 0.73 -11.74
CA THR A 359 34.20 1.16 -10.40
C THR A 359 35.64 0.71 -10.09
N LYS A 360 36.05 -0.45 -10.60
CA LYS A 360 37.42 -0.97 -10.44
C LYS A 360 38.43 -0.18 -11.25
N GLU A 361 38.08 0.26 -12.47
CA GLU A 361 38.96 1.06 -13.32
C GLU A 361 38.97 2.55 -12.95
N HIS A 362 37.89 3.07 -12.35
CA HIS A 362 37.69 4.49 -12.03
C HIS A 362 37.33 4.69 -10.54
N PRO A 363 38.23 4.39 -9.60
CA PRO A 363 37.93 4.43 -8.16
C PRO A 363 37.71 5.84 -7.58
N GLU A 364 38.05 6.88 -8.35
CA GLU A 364 37.89 8.29 -7.99
C GLU A 364 36.51 8.85 -8.41
N GLU A 365 35.73 8.09 -9.20
CA GLU A 365 34.43 8.50 -9.74
C GLU A 365 33.28 7.82 -8.98
N GLU A 366 32.11 8.45 -8.94
CA GLU A 366 30.94 7.81 -8.35
C GLU A 366 30.57 6.55 -9.15
N PRO A 367 30.21 5.45 -8.46
CA PRO A 367 29.83 4.22 -9.13
C PRO A 367 28.65 4.47 -10.05
N LEU A 368 28.66 3.81 -11.21
CA LEU A 368 27.61 3.93 -12.21
C LEU A 368 26.27 3.48 -11.59
N ASN A 369 25.44 4.45 -11.19
CA ASN A 369 24.17 4.21 -10.52
C ASN A 369 23.11 3.83 -11.55
N ILE A 370 23.23 2.60 -12.06
CA ILE A 370 22.23 1.98 -12.91
C ILE A 370 21.25 1.27 -11.98
N ALA A 371 20.13 1.92 -11.68
CA ALA A 371 19.02 1.28 -10.99
C ALA A 371 18.40 0.20 -11.89
N PHE A 372 18.88 -1.04 -11.77
CA PHE A 372 18.28 -2.17 -12.47
C PHE A 372 16.98 -2.57 -11.76
N MET A 373 15.85 -2.27 -12.39
CA MET A 373 14.54 -2.71 -11.90
C MET A 373 14.36 -4.19 -12.26
N LEU A 374 13.96 -5.01 -11.29
CA LEU A 374 13.65 -6.43 -11.54
C LEU A 374 12.48 -6.59 -12.51
N PRO A 375 12.40 -7.69 -13.28
CA PRO A 375 11.23 -7.95 -14.12
C PRO A 375 9.98 -8.18 -13.26
N SER A 376 8.82 -7.75 -13.75
CA SER A 376 7.52 -7.92 -13.11
C SER A 376 6.43 -8.20 -14.14
N SER A 377 5.28 -8.71 -13.67
CA SER A 377 4.07 -8.87 -14.49
C SER A 377 3.65 -7.57 -15.15
N GLU A 378 3.69 -6.48 -14.39
CA GLU A 378 3.33 -5.15 -14.88
C GLU A 378 4.24 -4.71 -16.03
N ARG A 379 5.56 -4.94 -15.90
CA ARG A 379 6.53 -4.65 -16.96
C ARG A 379 6.36 -5.55 -18.18
N TYR A 380 6.03 -6.81 -17.99
CA TYR A 380 5.71 -7.72 -19.10
C TYR A 380 4.45 -7.24 -19.86
N ASP A 381 3.39 -6.89 -19.15
CA ASP A 381 2.17 -6.39 -19.78
C ASP A 381 2.40 -5.05 -20.48
N SER A 382 3.22 -4.18 -19.88
CA SER A 382 3.69 -2.93 -20.48
C SER A 382 4.46 -3.18 -21.79
N PHE A 383 5.39 -4.13 -21.78
CA PHE A 383 6.17 -4.55 -22.95
C PHE A 383 5.29 -5.10 -24.08
N ILE A 384 4.31 -5.97 -23.76
CA ILE A 384 3.38 -6.52 -24.75
C ILE A 384 2.49 -5.41 -25.33
N ARG A 385 1.93 -4.53 -24.50
CA ARG A 385 1.17 -3.35 -24.96
C ARG A 385 2.02 -2.45 -25.86
N GLY A 386 3.29 -2.23 -25.51
CA GLY A 386 4.24 -1.47 -26.31
C GLY A 386 4.45 -2.09 -27.70
N LYS A 387 4.64 -3.41 -27.78
CA LYS A 387 4.76 -4.14 -29.06
C LYS A 387 3.50 -4.07 -29.90
N GLU A 388 2.33 -4.25 -29.28
CA GLU A 388 1.04 -4.13 -29.98
C GLU A 388 0.83 -2.71 -30.51
N THR A 389 1.17 -1.70 -29.71
CA THR A 389 1.03 -0.31 -30.14
C THR A 389 2.03 0.04 -31.23
N PHE A 390 3.25 -0.50 -31.20
CA PHE A 390 4.23 -0.34 -32.28
C PHE A 390 3.72 -0.90 -33.62
N LYS A 391 2.93 -1.98 -33.62
CA LYS A 391 2.26 -2.50 -34.82
C LYS A 391 1.21 -1.50 -35.37
N LEU A 392 0.61 -0.71 -34.49
CA LEU A 392 -0.46 0.24 -34.81
C LEU A 392 0.02 1.66 -35.15
N ILE A 393 1.31 1.99 -34.95
CA ILE A 393 1.87 3.31 -35.28
C ILE A 393 1.69 3.62 -36.77
N ASP A 394 1.18 4.84 -37.07
CA ASP A 394 0.97 5.35 -38.42
C ASP A 394 2.22 5.20 -39.31
N LYS A 395 2.03 4.59 -40.47
CA LYS A 395 3.06 4.40 -41.50
C LYS A 395 3.72 5.72 -41.94
N LYS A 396 2.98 6.83 -41.94
CA LYS A 396 3.48 8.18 -42.25
C LYS A 396 4.44 8.68 -41.18
N LEU A 397 4.17 8.45 -39.90
CA LEU A 397 5.08 8.82 -38.81
C LEU A 397 6.39 8.03 -38.92
N LYS A 398 6.31 6.71 -39.13
CA LYS A 398 7.50 5.87 -39.36
C LYS A 398 8.34 6.35 -40.55
N THR A 399 7.67 6.72 -41.65
CA THR A 399 8.33 7.23 -42.86
C THR A 399 8.99 8.59 -42.60
N SER A 400 8.31 9.49 -41.86
CA SER A 400 8.86 10.79 -41.51
C SER A 400 10.08 10.65 -40.62
N VAL A 401 9.98 9.94 -39.50
CA VAL A 401 11.09 9.71 -38.56
C VAL A 401 12.31 9.08 -39.26
N ALA A 402 12.08 8.10 -40.14
CA ALA A 402 13.15 7.47 -40.93
C ALA A 402 13.81 8.45 -41.94
N SER A 403 13.06 9.41 -42.50
CA SER A 403 13.62 10.41 -43.41
C SER A 403 14.62 11.37 -42.75
N TYR A 404 14.54 11.52 -41.42
CA TYR A 404 15.45 12.31 -40.60
C TYR A 404 16.52 11.44 -39.89
N GLY A 405 16.70 10.19 -40.30
CA GLY A 405 17.73 9.29 -39.74
C GLY A 405 17.50 8.87 -38.28
N LYS A 406 16.29 9.05 -37.75
CA LYS A 406 15.92 8.67 -36.38
C LYS A 406 15.12 7.36 -36.37
N VAL A 407 15.05 6.72 -35.19
CA VAL A 407 14.35 5.46 -34.95
C VAL A 407 13.32 5.67 -33.84
N ILE A 408 12.15 5.03 -33.98
CA ILE A 408 11.11 5.02 -32.96
C ILE A 408 11.29 3.76 -32.11
N ALA A 409 11.44 3.94 -30.81
CA ALA A 409 11.44 2.90 -29.80
C ALA A 409 10.26 3.07 -28.86
N TYR A 410 9.76 1.97 -28.31
CA TYR A 410 8.81 2.04 -27.20
C TYR A 410 9.55 2.57 -25.96
N TYR A 411 8.87 3.42 -25.18
CA TYR A 411 9.43 3.99 -23.96
C TYR A 411 8.43 3.83 -22.82
N ASP A 412 8.85 3.10 -21.80
CA ASP A 412 8.06 2.94 -20.59
C ASP A 412 8.27 4.15 -19.67
N ASN A 413 7.27 5.02 -19.61
CA ASN A 413 7.28 6.25 -18.82
C ASN A 413 7.16 5.98 -17.30
N THR A 414 6.88 4.74 -16.89
CA THR A 414 6.81 4.36 -15.47
C THR A 414 8.18 4.22 -14.81
N LEU A 415 9.26 4.16 -15.60
CA LEU A 415 10.62 3.94 -15.11
C LEU A 415 11.31 5.20 -14.57
N GLU A 416 10.69 6.38 -14.67
CA GLU A 416 11.27 7.70 -14.32
C GLU A 416 12.67 7.99 -14.92
N PHE A 417 13.11 7.19 -15.90
CA PHE A 417 14.44 7.26 -16.49
C PHE A 417 14.40 8.03 -17.81
N TYR A 418 14.39 9.35 -17.73
CA TYR A 418 14.46 10.19 -18.91
C TYR A 418 15.90 10.28 -19.42
N PRO A 419 16.13 10.27 -20.75
CA PRO A 419 17.43 10.68 -21.30
C PRO A 419 17.78 12.06 -20.71
N SER A 420 19.05 12.29 -20.40
CA SER A 420 19.50 13.54 -19.75
C SER A 420 19.06 14.80 -20.53
N ASP A 421 18.95 14.69 -21.85
CA ASP A 421 18.39 15.73 -22.74
C ASP A 421 17.29 15.14 -23.64
N TYR A 422 16.04 15.55 -23.40
CA TYR A 422 14.89 15.15 -24.21
C TYR A 422 13.89 16.29 -24.46
N LYS A 423 13.11 16.19 -25.54
CA LYS A 423 11.98 17.09 -25.84
C LYS A 423 10.66 16.32 -25.86
N GLU A 424 9.64 16.87 -25.21
CA GLU A 424 8.30 16.28 -25.20
C GLU A 424 7.45 16.76 -26.38
N PHE A 425 6.69 15.83 -26.97
CA PHE A 425 5.71 16.12 -28.01
C PHE A 425 4.39 15.41 -27.70
N VAL A 426 3.41 16.17 -27.21
CA VAL A 426 2.09 15.68 -26.83
C VAL A 426 1.17 15.63 -28.06
N VAL A 427 0.52 14.50 -28.29
CA VAL A 427 -0.47 14.30 -29.36
C VAL A 427 -1.80 13.81 -28.83
N ALA A 428 -2.89 14.09 -29.54
CA ALA A 428 -4.22 13.63 -29.14
C ALA A 428 -4.38 12.10 -29.23
N ASN A 429 -3.69 11.46 -30.18
CA ASN A 429 -3.67 10.01 -30.33
C ASN A 429 -2.38 9.57 -31.05
N THR A 430 -1.53 8.80 -30.38
CA THR A 430 -0.29 8.27 -30.96
C THR A 430 -0.50 7.27 -32.08
N LYS A 431 -1.72 6.70 -32.21
CA LYS A 431 -2.07 5.74 -33.27
C LYS A 431 -2.40 6.41 -34.60
N GLU A 432 -2.94 7.62 -34.59
CA GLU A 432 -3.32 8.36 -35.79
C GLU A 432 -3.15 9.86 -35.56
N LEU A 433 -2.08 10.44 -36.12
CA LEU A 433 -1.79 11.86 -36.00
C LEU A 433 -2.55 12.64 -37.08
N ASP A 434 -3.14 13.78 -36.69
CA ASP A 434 -3.75 14.70 -37.65
C ASP A 434 -2.67 15.33 -38.57
N ALA A 435 -3.08 15.76 -39.76
CA ALA A 435 -2.18 16.43 -40.71
C ALA A 435 -1.51 17.69 -40.12
N GLY A 436 -2.20 18.38 -39.20
CA GLY A 436 -1.62 19.51 -38.46
C GLY A 436 -0.56 19.08 -37.44
N GLU A 437 -0.74 17.94 -36.77
CA GLU A 437 0.21 17.40 -35.79
C GLU A 437 1.47 16.87 -36.48
N ILE A 438 1.33 16.18 -37.62
CA ILE A 438 2.46 15.71 -38.45
C ILE A 438 3.31 16.90 -38.92
N LYS A 439 2.66 18.01 -39.32
CA LYS A 439 3.38 19.20 -39.77
C LYS A 439 4.23 19.80 -38.63
N LYS A 440 3.64 19.97 -37.44
CA LYS A 440 4.36 20.46 -36.25
C LYS A 440 5.48 19.54 -35.82
N PHE A 441 5.27 18.23 -35.91
CA PHE A 441 6.28 17.23 -35.58
C PHE A 441 7.47 17.32 -36.55
N ASN A 442 7.21 17.50 -37.85
CA ASN A 442 8.27 17.67 -38.84
C ASN A 442 9.03 18.99 -38.67
N GLU A 443 8.36 20.07 -38.27
CA GLU A 443 9.01 21.34 -37.91
C GLU A 443 9.94 21.18 -36.70
N LEU A 444 9.53 20.39 -35.69
CA LEU A 444 10.37 20.04 -34.55
C LEU A 444 11.60 19.22 -34.97
N LEU A 445 11.43 18.20 -35.82
CA LEU A 445 12.54 17.41 -36.34
C LEU A 445 13.56 18.26 -37.12
N ALA A 446 13.08 19.15 -38.00
CA ALA A 446 13.95 20.06 -38.75
C ALA A 446 14.69 21.08 -37.86
N SER A 447 14.10 21.47 -36.73
CA SER A 447 14.79 22.34 -35.75
C SER A 447 15.96 21.63 -35.06
N LEU A 448 15.86 20.31 -34.87
CA LEU A 448 16.87 19.51 -34.19
C LEU A 448 18.07 19.14 -35.09
N GLU A 449 17.92 19.20 -36.42
CA GLU A 449 19.03 19.01 -37.36
C GLU A 449 20.04 20.17 -37.33
N ASN A 450 19.62 21.37 -36.89
CA ASN A 450 20.43 22.60 -36.96
C ASN A 450 21.04 23.00 -35.60
N GLU A 451 20.77 22.25 -34.53
CA GLU A 451 21.35 22.43 -33.19
C GLU A 451 22.61 21.55 -33.04
N PRO A 452 23.61 21.96 -32.22
CA PRO A 452 24.75 21.10 -31.89
C PRO A 452 24.34 19.79 -31.18
N ASP A 453 23.11 19.73 -30.65
CA ASP A 453 22.54 18.61 -29.90
C ASP A 453 21.70 17.66 -30.78
N TYR A 454 22.22 17.26 -31.94
CA TYR A 454 21.58 16.33 -32.90
C TYR A 454 21.16 14.98 -32.28
N LEU A 455 21.70 14.67 -31.10
CA LEU A 455 21.44 13.49 -30.27
C LEU A 455 20.22 13.63 -29.35
N THR A 456 19.59 14.81 -29.27
CA THR A 456 18.41 15.04 -28.43
C THR A 456 17.31 14.03 -28.79
N SER A 457 16.85 13.29 -27.79
CA SER A 457 15.76 12.32 -27.94
C SER A 457 14.41 13.02 -27.82
N ILE A 458 13.41 12.58 -28.56
CA ILE A 458 12.04 13.13 -28.50
C ILE A 458 11.14 12.10 -27.84
N ILE A 459 10.36 12.50 -26.84
CA ILE A 459 9.32 11.66 -26.26
C ILE A 459 7.98 12.08 -26.85
N LEU A 460 7.44 11.21 -27.71
CA LEU A 460 6.10 11.34 -28.28
C LEU A 460 5.13 10.61 -27.37
N HIS A 461 4.15 11.29 -26.79
CA HIS A 461 3.16 10.64 -25.92
C HIS A 461 1.73 11.16 -26.11
N ASP A 462 0.78 10.29 -25.82
CA ASP A 462 -0.64 10.62 -25.59
C ASP A 462 -1.04 10.28 -24.14
N ASP A 463 -2.34 10.29 -23.84
CA ASP A 463 -2.87 9.94 -22.52
C ASP A 463 -2.63 8.46 -22.11
N THR A 464 -2.19 7.61 -23.04
CA THR A 464 -2.10 6.14 -22.88
C THR A 464 -0.75 5.51 -23.24
N ASN A 465 0.03 6.09 -24.15
CA ASN A 465 1.25 5.51 -24.71
C ASN A 465 2.36 6.56 -24.82
N SER A 466 3.60 6.13 -24.63
CA SER A 466 4.81 6.94 -24.81
C SER A 466 5.81 6.24 -25.73
N PHE A 467 6.46 7.01 -26.59
CA PHE A 467 7.46 6.54 -27.56
C PHE A 467 8.69 7.43 -27.50
N LEU A 468 9.86 6.82 -27.51
CA LEU A 468 11.13 7.51 -27.65
C LEU A 468 11.53 7.55 -29.12
N ILE A 469 11.89 8.71 -29.62
CA ILE A 469 12.35 8.93 -30.98
C ILE A 469 13.77 9.48 -30.88
N GLY A 470 14.75 8.61 -31.13
CA GLY A 470 16.17 8.90 -30.95
C GLY A 470 16.97 8.61 -32.21
N THR A 471 18.24 9.00 -32.20
CA THR A 471 19.19 8.69 -33.29
C THR A 471 19.63 7.24 -33.16
N ASN A 472 19.84 6.53 -34.28
CA ASN A 472 20.13 5.10 -34.27
C ASN A 472 21.46 4.80 -33.54
N ASN A 473 21.51 3.79 -32.66
CA ASN A 473 22.74 3.37 -31.97
C ASN A 473 23.89 3.01 -32.93
N LYS A 474 23.58 2.57 -34.16
CA LYS A 474 24.60 2.33 -35.20
C LYS A 474 25.27 3.61 -35.71
N ASP A 475 24.58 4.74 -35.68
CA ASP A 475 25.10 6.05 -36.11
C ASP A 475 25.86 6.76 -34.98
N LEU A 476 25.78 6.24 -33.75
CA LEU A 476 26.61 6.67 -32.63
C LEU A 476 28.04 6.15 -32.76
N ILE A 477 28.29 5.07 -33.51
CA ILE A 477 29.62 4.46 -33.71
C ILE A 477 30.59 5.49 -34.30
N GLY A 478 31.52 5.98 -33.47
CA GLY A 478 32.50 7.02 -33.83
C GLY A 478 32.23 8.43 -33.26
N SER A 479 31.20 8.61 -32.42
CA SER A 479 31.00 9.83 -31.60
C SER A 479 31.82 9.79 -30.29
N LYS A 480 32.11 10.94 -29.68
CA LYS A 480 32.88 11.02 -28.42
C LYS A 480 32.26 10.21 -27.27
N GLU A 481 30.93 10.11 -27.20
CA GLU A 481 30.20 9.27 -26.23
C GLU A 481 30.23 7.79 -26.61
N SER A 482 30.22 7.46 -27.90
CA SER A 482 30.49 6.09 -28.37
C SER A 482 31.90 5.62 -28.06
N TYR A 483 32.91 6.49 -28.10
CA TYR A 483 34.26 6.07 -27.69
C TYR A 483 34.32 5.68 -26.21
N GLY A 484 33.54 6.32 -25.32
CA GLY A 484 33.45 5.96 -23.91
C GLY A 484 32.79 4.60 -23.67
N VAL A 485 31.63 4.34 -24.29
CA VAL A 485 30.90 3.07 -24.16
C VAL A 485 31.57 1.93 -24.93
N GLN A 486 32.20 2.21 -26.07
CA GLN A 486 32.90 1.22 -26.90
C GLN A 486 34.27 0.82 -26.33
N PHE A 487 35.02 1.74 -25.69
CA PHE A 487 36.23 1.39 -24.95
C PHE A 487 35.93 0.54 -23.71
N VAL A 488 34.86 0.88 -22.97
CA VAL A 488 34.43 0.10 -21.80
C VAL A 488 33.96 -1.29 -22.23
N THR A 489 33.17 -1.41 -23.31
CA THR A 489 32.73 -2.72 -23.81
C THR A 489 33.87 -3.56 -24.38
N GLU A 490 34.74 -3.05 -25.26
CA GLU A 490 35.76 -3.89 -25.93
C GLU A 490 36.84 -4.41 -24.95
N LYS A 491 37.16 -3.63 -23.91
CA LYS A 491 38.13 -4.00 -22.86
C LYS A 491 37.51 -4.92 -21.79
N VAL A 492 36.24 -4.71 -21.45
CA VAL A 492 35.47 -5.58 -20.52
C VAL A 492 35.10 -6.92 -21.17
N TYR A 493 34.77 -6.95 -22.48
CA TYR A 493 34.56 -8.20 -23.24
C TYR A 493 35.84 -9.04 -23.37
N GLY A 494 37.02 -8.42 -23.32
CA GLY A 494 38.30 -9.12 -23.25
C GLY A 494 38.49 -9.90 -21.95
N GLU A 495 38.05 -9.34 -20.82
CA GLU A 495 38.10 -10.00 -19.50
C GLU A 495 36.92 -10.98 -19.26
N LEU A 496 35.79 -10.83 -19.97
CA LEU A 496 34.62 -11.72 -19.86
C LEU A 496 34.82 -13.13 -20.45
N ASN A 497 35.91 -13.39 -21.18
CA ASN A 497 36.15 -14.70 -21.80
C ASN A 497 36.68 -15.78 -20.85
N SER A 498 36.85 -15.51 -19.55
CA SER A 498 37.20 -16.54 -18.58
C SER A 498 35.94 -17.20 -17.99
N VAL A 499 35.15 -17.87 -18.83
CA VAL A 499 34.00 -18.66 -18.39
C VAL A 499 34.51 -19.84 -17.54
N ASP A 500 33.99 -20.00 -16.33
CA ASP A 500 34.29 -21.16 -15.48
C ASP A 500 33.49 -22.37 -15.99
N VAL A 501 34.13 -23.22 -16.79
CA VAL A 501 33.48 -24.43 -17.35
C VAL A 501 33.87 -25.64 -16.50
N ALA A 502 32.88 -26.33 -15.93
CA ALA A 502 33.09 -27.46 -15.05
C ALA A 502 33.93 -28.57 -15.70
N PHE A 503 34.92 -29.12 -15.00
CA PHE A 503 35.86 -30.14 -15.50
C PHE A 503 35.21 -31.35 -16.20
N ALA A 504 33.97 -31.70 -15.81
CA ALA A 504 33.21 -32.79 -16.41
C ALA A 504 32.68 -32.50 -17.84
N VAL A 505 32.47 -31.22 -18.17
CA VAL A 505 31.78 -30.75 -19.37
C VAL A 505 32.73 -30.13 -20.40
N VAL A 506 33.98 -29.81 -20.00
CA VAL A 506 34.99 -29.24 -20.89
C VAL A 506 35.38 -30.22 -22.02
N ASP A 507 35.44 -29.71 -23.25
CA ASP A 507 35.81 -30.48 -24.45
C ASP A 507 37.26 -30.98 -24.38
N GLU A 508 38.19 -30.10 -23.99
CA GLU A 508 39.60 -30.43 -23.73
C GLU A 508 39.96 -30.10 -22.28
N THR A 509 40.21 -31.11 -21.45
CA THR A 509 40.60 -30.89 -20.05
C THR A 509 42.00 -30.30 -19.91
N PRO A 510 42.27 -29.55 -18.83
CA PRO A 510 43.61 -29.07 -18.51
C PRO A 510 44.65 -30.20 -18.56
N ILE A 511 45.80 -29.94 -19.16
CA ILE A 511 46.85 -30.95 -19.34
C ILE A 511 47.99 -30.67 -18.37
N PHE A 512 48.28 -31.64 -17.51
CA PHE A 512 49.42 -31.60 -16.61
C PHE A 512 50.72 -31.81 -17.42
N PRO A 513 51.82 -31.08 -17.12
CA PRO A 513 53.10 -31.26 -17.83
C PRO A 513 53.56 -32.73 -17.86
N GLY A 514 53.69 -33.31 -19.06
CA GLY A 514 54.02 -34.73 -19.27
C GLY A 514 52.81 -35.65 -19.55
N CYS A 515 51.64 -35.09 -19.84
CA CYS A 515 50.42 -35.80 -20.27
C CYS A 515 49.97 -35.42 -21.69
N GLU A 516 50.82 -34.77 -22.49
CA GLU A 516 50.49 -34.22 -23.81
C GLU A 516 50.11 -35.32 -24.81
N ASP A 517 50.81 -36.46 -24.77
CA ASP A 517 50.66 -37.60 -25.69
C ASP A 517 49.82 -38.75 -25.12
N ALA A 518 49.16 -38.56 -23.96
CA ALA A 518 48.39 -39.61 -23.32
C ALA A 518 47.10 -39.94 -24.12
N ALA A 519 46.80 -41.23 -24.27
CA ALA A 519 45.57 -41.70 -24.92
C ALA A 519 44.30 -41.23 -24.19
N ASP A 520 44.39 -41.09 -22.86
CA ASP A 520 43.35 -40.47 -22.03
C ASP A 520 43.98 -39.38 -21.16
N LYS A 521 43.80 -38.13 -21.60
CA LYS A 521 44.33 -36.93 -20.95
C LYS A 521 43.71 -36.69 -19.57
N ARG A 522 42.45 -37.09 -19.35
CA ARG A 522 41.74 -36.91 -18.07
C ARG A 522 42.30 -37.82 -17.00
N THR A 523 42.48 -39.09 -17.34
CA THR A 523 43.07 -40.08 -16.43
C THR A 523 44.52 -39.73 -16.12
N CYS A 524 45.31 -39.35 -17.13
CA CYS A 524 46.69 -38.92 -16.92
C CYS A 524 46.80 -37.69 -16.00
N PHE A 525 45.91 -36.70 -16.18
CA PHE A 525 45.84 -35.52 -15.32
C PHE A 525 45.61 -35.89 -13.85
N ASN A 526 44.60 -36.71 -13.57
CA ASN A 526 44.29 -37.17 -12.22
C ASN A 526 45.47 -37.94 -11.59
N ASP A 527 46.10 -38.84 -12.36
CA ASP A 527 47.24 -39.63 -11.89
C ASP A 527 48.44 -38.74 -11.54
N LYS A 528 48.76 -37.75 -12.38
CA LYS A 528 49.87 -36.82 -12.12
C LYS A 528 49.62 -35.92 -10.92
N ILE A 529 48.38 -35.46 -10.73
CA ILE A 529 48.00 -34.69 -9.54
C ILE A 529 48.17 -35.54 -8.27
N GLN A 530 47.70 -36.79 -8.28
CA GLN A 530 47.87 -37.72 -7.16
C GLN A 530 49.36 -38.03 -6.89
N LEU A 531 50.16 -38.20 -7.94
CA LEU A 531 51.61 -38.37 -7.83
C LEU A 531 52.30 -37.12 -7.26
N HIS A 532 51.87 -35.92 -7.65
CA HIS A 532 52.40 -34.67 -7.10
C HIS A 532 52.06 -34.54 -5.62
N ILE A 533 50.82 -34.83 -5.23
CA ILE A 533 50.38 -34.79 -3.83
C ILE A 533 51.21 -35.79 -3.02
N SER A 534 51.24 -37.07 -3.42
CA SER A 534 51.99 -38.10 -2.68
C SER A 534 53.49 -37.81 -2.56
N LYS A 535 54.12 -37.21 -3.58
CA LYS A 535 55.54 -36.82 -3.54
C LYS A 535 55.82 -35.63 -2.61
N ASN A 536 54.88 -34.71 -2.47
CA ASN A 536 55.04 -33.49 -1.68
C ASN A 536 54.35 -33.54 -0.31
N PHE A 537 53.63 -34.63 -0.02
CA PHE A 537 52.87 -34.84 1.20
C PHE A 537 53.80 -35.01 2.40
N ASN A 538 53.61 -34.15 3.41
CA ASN A 538 54.30 -34.26 4.69
C ASN A 538 53.29 -34.11 5.82
N TYR A 539 53.17 -35.11 6.69
CA TYR A 539 52.23 -35.03 7.80
C TYR A 539 52.79 -34.08 8.87
N PRO A 540 52.13 -32.94 9.20
CA PRO A 540 52.63 -31.99 10.19
C PRO A 540 52.83 -32.63 11.56
N GLN A 541 54.01 -32.47 12.16
CA GLN A 541 54.34 -33.14 13.42
C GLN A 541 53.42 -32.70 14.58
N ALA A 542 53.04 -31.42 14.61
CA ALA A 542 52.06 -30.91 15.56
C ALA A 542 50.67 -31.58 15.44
N ALA A 543 50.27 -31.97 14.22
CA ALA A 543 49.02 -32.71 13.99
C ALA A 543 49.14 -34.18 14.42
N GLN A 544 50.33 -34.78 14.28
CA GLN A 544 50.61 -36.14 14.78
C GLN A 544 50.59 -36.19 16.31
N ASP A 545 51.26 -35.25 16.97
CA ASP A 545 51.31 -35.16 18.44
C ASP A 545 49.92 -34.94 19.06
N ALA A 546 49.04 -34.26 18.33
CA ALA A 546 47.66 -33.97 18.73
C ALA A 546 46.65 -35.06 18.28
N ASN A 547 47.09 -36.15 17.65
CA ASN A 547 46.23 -37.22 17.09
C ASN A 547 45.13 -36.72 16.13
N ILE A 548 45.42 -35.72 15.31
CA ILE A 548 44.44 -35.07 14.43
C ILE A 548 44.41 -35.76 13.07
N GLU A 549 43.36 -36.54 12.80
CA GLU A 549 43.13 -37.20 11.51
C GLU A 549 41.93 -36.62 10.76
N GLY A 550 41.85 -36.88 9.45
CA GLY A 550 40.63 -36.67 8.68
C GLY A 550 40.85 -36.33 7.22
N ARG A 551 39.75 -35.99 6.55
CA ARG A 551 39.74 -35.66 5.12
C ARG A 551 39.70 -34.14 4.93
N VAL A 552 40.64 -33.62 4.15
CA VAL A 552 40.63 -32.24 3.69
C VAL A 552 40.15 -32.23 2.24
N SER A 553 38.99 -31.64 2.00
CA SER A 553 38.46 -31.44 0.65
C SER A 553 38.96 -30.11 0.11
N THR A 554 39.63 -30.11 -1.04
CA THR A 554 40.21 -28.91 -1.64
C THR A 554 39.67 -28.69 -3.03
N MET A 555 39.33 -27.43 -3.35
CA MET A 555 38.90 -26.98 -4.67
C MET A 555 39.77 -25.79 -5.09
N PHE A 556 40.18 -25.77 -6.35
CA PHE A 556 40.95 -24.67 -6.94
C PHE A 556 40.60 -24.52 -8.42
N ILE A 557 40.81 -23.33 -8.97
CA ILE A 557 40.52 -23.02 -10.37
C ILE A 557 41.83 -23.03 -11.16
N ILE A 558 41.83 -23.71 -12.30
CA ILE A 558 42.91 -23.62 -13.29
C ILE A 558 42.47 -22.58 -14.30
N SER A 559 43.15 -21.44 -14.35
CA SER A 559 42.75 -20.31 -15.19
C SER A 559 42.98 -20.56 -16.68
N SER A 560 42.43 -19.69 -17.54
CA SER A 560 42.70 -19.66 -18.99
C SER A 560 44.19 -19.47 -19.35
N GLU A 561 45.01 -19.02 -18.39
CA GLU A 561 46.46 -18.90 -18.52
C GLU A 561 47.21 -20.13 -18.00
N GLY A 562 46.51 -21.09 -17.38
CA GLY A 562 47.08 -22.32 -16.83
C GLY A 562 47.69 -22.17 -15.42
N THR A 563 47.37 -21.09 -14.72
CA THR A 563 47.76 -20.84 -13.32
C THR A 563 46.68 -21.28 -12.35
N ILE A 564 47.06 -21.53 -11.09
CA ILE A 564 46.11 -21.95 -10.05
C ILE A 564 45.66 -20.74 -9.25
N GLU A 565 44.35 -20.57 -9.19
CA GLU A 565 43.69 -19.46 -8.51
C GLU A 565 42.57 -19.97 -7.59
N ASN A 566 42.12 -19.11 -6.68
CA ASN A 566 40.94 -19.33 -5.84
C ASN A 566 40.92 -20.67 -5.08
N ILE A 567 42.01 -20.96 -4.35
CA ILE A 567 42.14 -22.18 -3.55
C ILE A 567 41.19 -22.10 -2.34
N LYS A 568 40.21 -23.01 -2.28
CA LYS A 568 39.27 -23.19 -1.17
C LYS A 568 39.46 -24.58 -0.57
N MET A 569 39.42 -24.69 0.74
CA MET A 569 39.54 -25.97 1.43
C MET A 569 38.59 -26.08 2.61
N ARG A 570 38.28 -27.31 2.99
CA ARG A 570 37.49 -27.66 4.16
C ARG A 570 38.06 -28.94 4.77
N GLY A 571 38.69 -28.80 5.93
CA GLY A 571 39.27 -29.88 6.72
C GLY A 571 38.81 -29.84 8.18
N PRO A 572 39.19 -30.86 8.98
CA PRO A 572 38.85 -30.93 10.39
C PRO A 572 39.70 -30.00 11.27
N ASP A 573 40.88 -29.59 10.80
CA ASP A 573 41.80 -28.73 11.54
C ASP A 573 42.67 -27.90 10.58
N LYS A 574 43.05 -26.69 11.02
CA LYS A 574 43.86 -25.74 10.26
C LYS A 574 45.26 -26.27 9.93
N LEU A 575 45.86 -27.08 10.81
CA LEU A 575 47.19 -27.66 10.56
C LEU A 575 47.21 -28.56 9.32
N LEU A 576 46.11 -29.27 9.06
CA LEU A 576 45.96 -30.11 7.87
C LEU A 576 45.65 -29.26 6.62
N GLU A 577 44.86 -28.21 6.78
CA GLU A 577 44.55 -27.23 5.71
C GLU A 577 45.82 -26.51 5.22
N ASP A 578 46.65 -25.99 6.14
CA ASP A 578 47.89 -25.28 5.82
C ASP A 578 48.87 -26.15 5.01
N GLU A 579 48.97 -27.44 5.34
CA GLU A 579 49.81 -28.40 4.61
C GLU A 579 49.26 -28.69 3.21
N VAL A 580 47.94 -28.79 3.07
CA VAL A 580 47.30 -28.98 1.76
C VAL A 580 47.47 -27.74 0.89
N GLU A 581 47.32 -26.53 1.45
CA GLU A 581 47.57 -25.27 0.75
C GLU A 581 49.02 -25.22 0.20
N ARG A 582 50.00 -25.67 0.99
CA ARG A 582 51.41 -25.73 0.59
C ARG A 582 51.64 -26.68 -0.60
N ILE A 583 50.94 -27.80 -0.66
CA ILE A 583 51.05 -28.79 -1.75
C ILE A 583 50.45 -28.23 -3.04
N ILE A 584 49.27 -27.60 -2.96
CA ILE A 584 48.56 -27.04 -4.11
C ILE A 584 49.30 -25.83 -4.70
N LYS A 585 49.86 -24.94 -3.87
CA LYS A 585 50.68 -23.81 -4.35
C LYS A 585 51.96 -24.23 -5.09
N ARG A 586 52.41 -25.48 -4.94
CA ARG A 586 53.61 -26.03 -5.60
C ARG A 586 53.32 -26.72 -6.93
N LEU A 587 52.06 -26.79 -7.34
CA LEU A 587 51.70 -27.36 -8.64
C LEU A 587 52.31 -26.52 -9.78
N PRO A 588 52.80 -27.17 -10.85
CA PRO A 588 53.37 -26.46 -11.99
C PRO A 588 52.28 -25.76 -12.80
N LYS A 589 52.68 -24.77 -13.61
CA LYS A 589 51.80 -24.17 -14.62
C LYS A 589 51.37 -25.24 -15.63
N MET A 590 50.07 -25.32 -15.91
CA MET A 590 49.45 -26.35 -16.74
C MET A 590 49.03 -25.77 -18.09
N THR A 591 48.71 -26.64 -19.06
CA THR A 591 48.03 -26.19 -20.27
C THR A 591 46.55 -25.99 -19.95
N PRO A 592 45.95 -24.82 -20.23
CA PRO A 592 44.56 -24.51 -19.88
C PRO A 592 43.58 -25.44 -20.58
N GLY A 593 42.42 -25.65 -19.96
CA GLY A 593 41.32 -26.35 -20.59
C GLY A 593 40.71 -25.52 -21.72
N LYS A 594 40.10 -26.18 -22.71
CA LYS A 594 39.37 -25.51 -23.78
C LYS A 594 37.94 -25.97 -23.89
N HIS A 595 37.04 -25.03 -24.08
CA HIS A 595 35.65 -25.27 -24.43
C HIS A 595 35.33 -24.50 -25.72
N LYS A 596 34.75 -25.17 -26.71
CA LYS A 596 34.46 -24.61 -28.04
C LYS A 596 35.67 -23.93 -28.69
N GLY A 597 36.88 -24.45 -28.45
CA GLY A 597 38.14 -23.94 -29.00
C GLY A 597 38.76 -22.72 -28.29
N LYS A 598 38.09 -22.15 -27.27
CA LYS A 598 38.61 -21.05 -26.44
C LYS A 598 39.17 -21.57 -25.11
N ALA A 599 40.22 -20.95 -24.59
CA ALA A 599 40.76 -21.27 -23.27
C ALA A 599 39.79 -20.79 -22.19
N VAL A 600 39.47 -21.65 -21.23
CA VAL A 600 38.46 -21.39 -20.18
C VAL A 600 39.02 -21.74 -18.80
N ASN A 601 38.42 -21.16 -17.78
CA ASN A 601 38.72 -21.49 -16.40
C ASN A 601 38.06 -22.83 -16.04
N VAL A 602 38.78 -23.68 -15.32
CA VAL A 602 38.29 -25.02 -14.98
C VAL A 602 38.42 -25.25 -13.47
N PRO A 603 37.31 -25.29 -12.71
CA PRO A 603 37.36 -25.66 -11.30
C PRO A 603 37.62 -27.16 -11.13
N PHE A 604 38.57 -27.51 -10.27
CA PHE A 604 38.94 -28.89 -9.95
C PHE A 604 38.91 -29.14 -8.44
N SER A 605 38.39 -30.30 -8.03
CA SER A 605 38.23 -30.67 -6.63
C SER A 605 38.88 -32.02 -6.34
N ILE A 606 39.69 -32.08 -5.28
CA ILE A 606 40.42 -33.27 -4.85
C ILE A 606 40.41 -33.43 -3.32
N PRO A 607 39.98 -34.59 -2.79
CA PRO A 607 40.10 -34.89 -1.38
C PRO A 607 41.48 -35.47 -1.04
N ILE A 608 42.09 -34.97 0.04
CA ILE A 608 43.34 -35.49 0.61
C ILE A 608 43.03 -36.07 1.99
N ASN A 609 43.39 -37.33 2.22
CA ASN A 609 43.12 -38.02 3.49
C ASN A 609 44.39 -38.08 4.34
N PHE A 610 44.31 -37.60 5.59
CA PHE A 610 45.34 -37.74 6.61
C PHE A 610 44.94 -38.87 7.56
N LYS A 611 45.79 -39.90 7.63
CA LYS A 611 45.60 -41.05 8.51
C LYS A 611 46.94 -41.39 9.18
N LEU A 612 46.94 -41.54 10.50
CA LEU A 612 48.10 -41.99 11.27
C LEU A 612 48.30 -43.49 10.99
N GLN A 613 49.57 -43.91 10.95
CA GLN A 613 49.93 -45.31 10.71
C GLN A 613 49.93 -46.13 11.99
#